data_AF-A0A4P8GKQ1-F1
#
_entry.id   AF-A0A4P8GKQ1-F1
#
_cell.length_a   1.000
_cell.length_b   1.000
_cell.length_c   1.000
_cell.angle_alpha   90.00
_cell.angle_beta   90.00
_cell.angle_gamma   90.00
#
_symmetry.space_group_name_H-M   'P 1'
#
loop_
_entity.id
_entity.type
_entity.pdbx_description
1 polymer ?
#
loop_
_entity_poly.entity_id
_entity_poly.type
_entity_poly.pdbx_seq_one_letter_code
_entity_poly.pdbx_strand_id
1 'polypeptide(L)'
;FNGDKVPDIDLNFSGEFQSNIHKYTEELFGAENTFRAGTISTTAYNNAMGYVKKYFEINSQAKAREESEKIFGKDKVNKEFEKEYIQEDIRKNKAEIERLARMIEGARKTTGQHPGGMVIVPRDKSIYEFSPIQKPANDMTSQSTTTHFDYHVMDAQLVKLDILGHDDPTTLKLLEDLTGLSPYDIPLTDEKVISLFSNTSALNVKPEDIETDLGTNGIPEFGTAFVKGMLKDTRPTSFTELVRISGLSHGTDVWLNNAQYYVNEGIASLNEIITVRDDIMNYLILQGIDKGLSFTIMEFIRKGRPNKDKEKWEEYKKVMQEYKVPSWYIDSCEKIKYM
;
A
#
# COMPACT_ATOMS: atom_id res chain seq x y z
N PHE A 1 -1.89 -23.63 -7.29
CA PHE A 1 -2.86 -24.56 -7.90
C PHE A 1 -3.33 -25.66 -6.95
N ASN A 2 -2.49 -26.24 -6.10
CA ASN A 2 -2.86 -27.38 -5.23
C ASN A 2 -3.53 -26.99 -3.89
N GLY A 3 -3.97 -25.74 -3.73
CA GLY A 3 -4.60 -25.29 -2.48
C GLY A 3 -3.63 -25.00 -1.33
N ASP A 4 -2.31 -24.99 -1.56
CA ASP A 4 -1.29 -24.77 -0.52
C ASP A 4 -1.26 -23.33 0.05
N LYS A 5 -2.10 -22.43 -0.48
CA LYS A 5 -2.21 -21.05 -0.02
C LYS A 5 -3.57 -20.85 0.63
N VAL A 6 -3.58 -20.38 1.88
CA VAL A 6 -4.79 -19.95 2.58
C VAL A 6 -5.24 -18.60 1.99
N PRO A 7 -6.45 -18.50 1.43
CA PRO A 7 -7.00 -17.23 0.97
C PRO A 7 -7.55 -16.44 2.16
N ASP A 8 -7.34 -15.13 2.16
CA ASP A 8 -8.05 -14.18 3.02
C ASP A 8 -9.32 -13.71 2.28
N ILE A 9 -10.35 -13.32 3.03
CA ILE A 9 -11.57 -12.70 2.47
C ILE A 9 -11.56 -11.21 2.81
N ASP A 10 -11.39 -10.38 1.79
CA ASP A 10 -11.40 -8.92 1.90
C ASP A 10 -12.79 -8.35 1.57
N LEU A 11 -13.33 -7.53 2.46
CA LEU A 11 -14.64 -6.89 2.31
C LEU A 11 -14.55 -5.42 2.69
N ASN A 12 -14.96 -4.54 1.77
CA ASN A 12 -15.04 -3.10 2.00
C ASN A 12 -16.44 -2.72 2.49
N PHE A 13 -16.52 -2.25 3.73
CA PHE A 13 -17.74 -1.69 4.31
C PHE A 13 -17.61 -0.18 4.46
N SER A 14 -18.74 0.52 4.55
CA SER A 14 -18.74 1.90 5.03
C SER A 14 -18.04 1.96 6.39
N GLY A 15 -17.15 2.94 6.58
CA GLY A 15 -16.51 3.19 7.87
C GLY A 15 -17.50 3.34 9.03
N GLU A 16 -18.69 3.88 8.76
CA GLU A 16 -19.77 4.04 9.75
C GLU A 16 -20.38 2.71 10.19
N PHE A 17 -20.37 1.70 9.30
CA PHE A 17 -20.98 0.39 9.56
C PHE A 17 -19.96 -0.69 9.94
N GLN A 18 -18.67 -0.43 9.73
CA GLN A 18 -17.58 -1.39 9.92
C GLN A 18 -17.60 -2.02 11.33
N SER A 19 -17.79 -1.21 12.37
CA SER A 19 -17.83 -1.67 13.76
C SER A 19 -19.01 -2.61 14.05
N ASN A 20 -20.13 -2.44 13.35
CA ASN A 20 -21.30 -3.30 13.50
C ASN A 20 -21.04 -4.67 12.88
N ILE A 21 -20.36 -4.71 11.73
CA ILE A 21 -19.97 -5.97 11.08
C ILE A 21 -18.96 -6.73 11.94
N HIS A 22 -17.99 -6.03 12.55
CA HIS A 22 -17.07 -6.68 13.49
C HIS A 22 -17.83 -7.35 14.65
N LYS A 23 -18.80 -6.68 15.25
CA LYS A 23 -19.65 -7.29 16.30
C LYS A 23 -20.47 -8.46 15.77
N TYR A 24 -21.02 -8.33 14.56
CA TYR A 24 -21.77 -9.41 13.94
C TYR A 24 -20.92 -10.67 13.70
N THR A 25 -19.62 -10.52 13.40
CA THR A 25 -18.73 -11.69 13.32
C THR A 25 -18.56 -12.39 14.66
N GLU A 26 -18.52 -11.65 15.77
CA GLU A 26 -18.48 -12.22 17.12
C GLU A 26 -19.78 -12.97 17.44
N GLU A 27 -20.94 -12.44 17.02
CA GLU A 27 -22.23 -13.13 17.16
C GLU A 27 -22.30 -14.42 16.31
N LEU A 28 -21.77 -14.38 15.09
CA LEU A 28 -21.83 -15.47 14.13
C LEU A 28 -20.92 -16.64 14.52
N PHE A 29 -19.68 -16.35 14.92
CA PHE A 29 -18.67 -17.36 15.20
C PHE A 29 -18.49 -17.68 16.69
N GLY A 30 -18.98 -16.81 17.59
CA GLY A 30 -18.73 -16.86 19.02
C GLY A 30 -17.66 -15.82 19.42
N ALA A 31 -17.93 -15.07 20.49
CA ALA A 31 -17.02 -14.02 20.98
C ALA A 31 -15.70 -14.60 21.52
N GLU A 32 -15.71 -15.86 21.96
CA GLU A 32 -14.55 -16.63 22.40
C GLU A 32 -13.73 -17.21 21.24
N ASN A 33 -14.29 -17.24 20.03
CA ASN A 33 -13.69 -17.76 18.81
C ASN A 33 -13.27 -16.66 17.82
N THR A 34 -13.50 -15.39 18.17
CA THR A 34 -13.29 -14.26 17.26
C THR A 34 -12.39 -13.22 17.92
N PHE A 35 -11.27 -12.88 17.28
CA PHE A 35 -10.29 -11.95 17.83
C PHE A 35 -9.90 -10.91 16.78
N ARG A 36 -9.53 -9.71 17.22
CA ARG A 36 -8.86 -8.76 16.32
C ARG A 36 -7.43 -9.21 16.06
N ALA A 37 -6.98 -9.14 14.81
CA ALA A 37 -5.57 -9.30 14.52
C ALA A 37 -4.79 -8.17 15.22
N GLY A 38 -3.85 -8.52 16.09
CA GLY A 38 -2.96 -7.56 16.74
C GLY A 38 -1.90 -7.05 15.78
N THR A 39 -1.44 -5.81 16.01
CA THR A 39 -0.32 -5.22 15.26
C THR A 39 0.77 -4.78 16.21
N ILE A 40 2.03 -4.89 15.77
CA ILE A 40 3.19 -4.39 16.51
C ILE A 40 3.78 -3.22 15.74
N SER A 41 3.65 -2.01 16.28
CA SER A 41 4.26 -0.82 15.70
C SER A 41 5.73 -0.73 16.13
N THR A 42 6.62 -0.60 15.15
CA THR A 42 8.06 -0.46 15.36
C THR A 42 8.51 0.97 15.05
N THR A 43 9.71 1.31 15.54
CA THR A 43 10.31 2.62 15.25
C THR A 43 10.85 2.63 13.82
N ALA A 44 10.12 3.26 12.89
CA ALA A 44 10.60 3.49 11.53
C ALA A 44 11.76 4.50 11.49
N TYR A 45 12.60 4.43 10.46
CA TYR A 45 13.80 5.27 10.29
C TYR A 45 13.58 6.77 10.56
N ASN A 46 12.52 7.37 10.00
CA ASN A 46 12.25 8.81 10.18
C ASN A 46 11.95 9.18 11.64
N ASN A 47 11.25 8.31 12.37
CA ASN A 47 10.99 8.49 13.80
C ASN A 47 12.27 8.29 14.62
N ALA A 48 13.07 7.26 14.27
CA ALA A 48 14.38 7.03 14.89
C ALA A 48 15.30 8.26 14.73
N MET A 49 15.37 8.82 13.52
CA MET A 49 16.10 10.05 13.24
C MET A 49 15.60 11.22 14.10
N GLY A 50 14.27 11.34 14.28
CA GLY A 50 13.68 12.35 15.16
C GLY A 50 14.12 12.19 16.62
N TYR A 51 14.07 10.97 17.17
CA TYR A 51 14.48 10.68 18.54
C TYR A 51 15.96 10.97 18.79
N VAL A 52 16.84 10.49 17.90
CA VAL A 52 18.28 10.70 18.04
C VAL A 52 18.63 12.17 17.87
N LYS A 53 18.06 12.87 16.88
CA LYS A 53 18.26 14.34 16.74
C LYS A 53 17.84 15.08 17.99
N LYS A 54 16.69 14.73 18.59
CA LYS A 54 16.22 15.38 19.82
C LYS A 54 17.15 15.12 21.00
N TYR A 55 17.70 13.90 21.10
CA TYR A 55 18.71 13.56 22.10
C TYR A 55 19.98 14.42 21.94
N PHE A 56 20.50 14.57 20.72
CA PHE A 56 21.63 15.46 20.45
C PHE A 56 21.29 16.91 20.78
N GLU A 57 20.13 17.41 20.34
CA GLU A 57 19.66 18.76 20.64
C GLU A 57 19.69 19.06 22.14
N ILE A 58 19.13 18.16 22.97
CA ILE A 58 19.10 18.30 24.44
C ILE A 58 20.52 18.32 25.01
N ASN A 59 21.40 17.43 24.53
CA ASN A 59 22.78 17.36 25.04
C ASN A 59 23.65 18.55 24.61
N SER A 60 23.34 19.16 23.46
CA SER A 60 24.04 20.34 22.96
C SER A 60 23.59 21.62 23.65
N GLN A 61 22.42 21.65 24.31
CA GLN A 61 21.90 22.86 25.00
C GLN A 61 22.86 23.39 26.07
N ALA A 62 23.46 22.51 26.89
CA ALA A 62 24.39 22.94 27.94
C ALA A 62 25.67 23.57 27.36
N LYS A 63 26.22 22.97 26.29
CA LYS A 63 27.40 23.50 25.57
C LYS A 63 27.08 24.81 24.86
N ALA A 64 25.93 24.89 24.21
CA ALA A 64 25.48 26.10 23.52
C ALA A 64 25.36 27.28 24.50
N ARG A 65 24.80 27.03 25.69
CA ARG A 65 24.68 28.03 26.75
C ARG A 65 26.05 28.46 27.29
N GLU A 66 26.95 27.52 27.54
CA GLU A 66 28.31 27.83 28.01
C GLU A 66 29.07 28.71 27.00
N GLU A 67 29.01 28.37 25.71
CA GLU A 67 29.63 29.15 24.65
C GLU A 67 28.98 30.53 24.45
N SER A 68 27.65 30.60 24.59
CA SER A 68 26.90 31.86 24.59
C SER A 68 27.36 32.79 25.73
N GLU A 69 27.49 32.26 26.94
CA GLU A 69 27.94 33.03 28.12
C GLU A 69 29.40 33.51 27.97
N LYS A 70 30.28 32.74 27.30
CA LYS A 70 31.66 33.16 27.01
C LYS A 70 31.73 34.34 26.03
N ILE A 71 30.87 34.36 25.02
CA ILE A 71 30.91 35.36 23.94
C ILE A 71 30.16 36.64 24.32
N PHE A 72 28.98 36.52 24.93
CA PHE A 72 28.08 37.65 25.18
C PHE A 72 28.04 38.11 26.65
N GLY A 73 28.62 37.32 27.56
CA GLY A 73 28.59 37.55 29.01
C GLY A 73 27.37 36.92 29.69
N LYS A 74 27.51 36.56 30.98
CA LYS A 74 26.49 35.83 31.77
C LYS A 74 25.08 36.45 31.78
N ASP A 75 24.98 37.76 31.62
CA ASP A 75 23.70 38.50 31.70
C ASP A 75 23.04 38.75 30.32
N LYS A 76 23.66 38.29 29.22
CA LYS A 76 23.14 38.48 27.85
C LYS A 76 23.04 37.14 27.10
N VAL A 77 22.04 36.35 27.45
CA VAL A 77 21.73 35.10 26.75
C VAL A 77 21.30 35.38 25.32
N ASN A 78 22.14 35.02 24.34
CA ASN A 78 21.78 35.09 22.93
C ASN A 78 21.14 33.77 22.46
N LYS A 79 19.81 33.71 22.50
CA LYS A 79 19.03 32.53 22.08
C LYS A 79 19.16 32.19 20.60
N GLU A 80 19.53 33.15 19.76
CA GLU A 80 19.73 32.92 18.32
C GLU A 80 21.05 32.18 18.09
N PHE A 81 22.12 32.64 18.75
CA PHE A 81 23.41 31.95 18.77
C PHE A 81 23.30 30.51 19.30
N GLU A 82 22.58 30.29 20.41
CA GLU A 82 22.40 28.94 20.96
C GLU A 82 21.71 28.00 19.98
N LYS A 83 20.70 28.49 19.24
CA LYS A 83 20.02 27.70 18.21
C LYS A 83 20.95 27.37 17.05
N GLU A 84 21.72 28.34 16.57
CA GLU A 84 22.70 28.12 15.48
C GLU A 84 23.77 27.12 15.90
N TYR A 85 24.30 27.24 17.12
CA TYR A 85 25.29 26.32 17.67
C TYR A 85 24.76 24.88 17.71
N ILE A 86 23.54 24.68 18.22
CA ILE A 86 22.91 23.36 18.28
C ILE A 86 22.71 22.79 16.87
N GLN A 87 22.27 23.60 15.91
CA GLN A 87 22.12 23.16 14.52
C GLN A 87 23.45 22.77 13.89
N GLU A 88 24.52 23.52 14.14
CA GLU A 88 25.86 23.22 13.64
C GLU A 88 26.40 21.92 14.27
N ASP A 89 26.21 21.72 15.57
CA ASP A 89 26.63 20.51 16.28
C ASP A 89 25.89 19.27 15.77
N ILE A 90 24.58 19.38 15.52
CA ILE A 90 23.79 18.32 14.86
C ILE A 90 24.33 18.05 13.45
N ARG A 91 24.71 19.08 12.69
CA ARG A 91 25.28 18.93 11.34
C ARG A 91 26.62 18.19 11.36
N LYS A 92 27.50 18.52 12.30
CA LYS A 92 28.81 17.86 12.48
C LYS A 92 28.64 16.38 12.84
N ASN A 93 27.65 16.06 13.66
CA ASN A 93 27.38 14.69 14.11
C ASN A 93 26.41 13.91 13.22
N LYS A 94 26.13 14.39 11.99
CA LYS A 94 25.13 13.76 11.10
C LYS A 94 25.35 12.25 10.89
N ALA A 95 26.59 11.84 10.63
CA ALA A 95 26.91 10.42 10.41
C ALA A 95 26.64 9.56 11.66
N GLU A 96 26.93 10.09 12.86
CA GLU A 96 26.68 9.40 14.12
C GLU A 96 25.18 9.35 14.44
N ILE A 97 24.45 10.43 14.16
CA ILE A 97 22.98 10.47 14.29
C ILE A 97 22.34 9.41 13.39
N GLU A 98 22.78 9.30 12.13
CA GLU A 98 22.28 8.28 11.21
C GLU A 98 22.64 6.87 11.68
N ARG A 99 23.87 6.64 12.18
CA ARG A 99 24.28 5.35 12.74
C ARG A 99 23.41 4.93 13.91
N LEU A 100 23.19 5.82 14.87
CA LEU A 100 22.36 5.57 16.05
C LEU A 100 20.88 5.39 15.68
N ALA A 101 20.37 6.15 14.71
CA ALA A 101 19.00 5.99 14.23
C ALA A 101 18.77 4.60 13.63
N ARG A 102 19.70 4.11 12.81
CA ARG A 102 19.66 2.73 12.29
C ARG A 102 19.73 1.67 13.39
N MET A 103 20.41 1.93 14.50
CA MET A 103 20.50 0.97 15.62
C MET A 103 19.18 0.83 16.38
N ILE A 104 18.36 1.88 16.43
CA ILE A 104 17.06 1.85 17.13
C ILE A 104 15.88 1.60 16.18
N GLU A 105 16.12 1.60 14.87
CA GLU A 105 15.13 1.25 13.86
C GLU A 105 14.63 -0.19 14.08
N GLY A 106 13.32 -0.39 13.95
CA GLY A 106 12.68 -1.68 14.17
C GLY A 106 12.39 -2.00 15.64
N ALA A 107 12.89 -1.21 16.59
CA ALA A 107 12.56 -1.40 18.01
C ALA A 107 11.03 -1.27 18.23
N ARG A 108 10.44 -2.25 18.93
CA ARG A 108 9.01 -2.24 19.28
C ARG A 108 8.68 -0.96 20.06
N LYS A 109 7.63 -0.26 19.61
CA LYS A 109 7.16 0.99 20.21
C LYS A 109 5.82 0.81 20.92
N THR A 110 4.81 0.28 20.21
CA THR A 110 3.46 0.06 20.76
C THR A 110 2.81 -1.16 20.13
N THR A 111 1.68 -1.59 20.69
CA THR A 111 0.78 -2.58 20.09
C THR A 111 -0.54 -1.91 19.71
N GLY A 112 -1.16 -2.38 18.63
CA GLY A 112 -2.41 -1.86 18.12
C GLY A 112 -3.31 -2.97 17.61
N GLN A 113 -4.26 -2.58 16.76
CA GLN A 113 -5.22 -3.48 16.12
C GLN A 113 -5.14 -3.32 14.61
N HIS A 114 -5.35 -4.42 13.88
CA HIS A 114 -5.49 -4.39 12.42
C HIS A 114 -6.76 -3.61 12.05
N PRO A 115 -6.71 -2.74 11.02
CA PRO A 115 -7.86 -1.92 10.63
C PRO A 115 -9.14 -2.72 10.35
N GLY A 116 -9.01 -3.92 9.80
CA GLY A 116 -10.17 -4.78 9.50
C GLY A 116 -10.05 -6.25 9.88
N GLY A 117 -8.88 -6.69 10.35
CA GLY A 117 -8.57 -8.11 10.45
C GLY A 117 -9.25 -8.78 11.64
N MET A 118 -10.18 -9.67 11.34
CA MET A 118 -10.81 -10.58 12.31
C MET A 118 -10.20 -11.98 12.13
N VAL A 119 -9.59 -12.51 13.18
CA VAL A 119 -9.04 -13.87 13.25
C VAL A 119 -10.12 -14.79 13.79
N ILE A 120 -10.43 -15.86 13.05
CA ILE A 120 -11.47 -16.83 13.41
C ILE A 120 -10.80 -18.13 13.86
N VAL A 121 -11.08 -18.53 15.10
CA VAL A 121 -10.58 -19.76 15.72
C VAL A 121 -11.63 -20.87 15.60
N PRO A 122 -11.28 -22.07 15.10
CA PRO A 122 -12.21 -23.20 15.06
C PRO A 122 -12.83 -23.51 16.42
N ARG A 123 -14.10 -23.94 16.44
CA ARG A 123 -14.87 -24.17 17.69
C ARG A 123 -14.28 -25.27 18.58
N ASP A 124 -13.56 -26.22 18.00
CA ASP A 124 -12.88 -27.32 18.71
C ASP A 124 -11.47 -26.94 19.20
N LYS A 125 -11.06 -25.68 19.00
CA LYS A 125 -9.72 -25.16 19.29
C LYS A 125 -9.75 -23.96 20.20
N SER A 126 -8.66 -23.77 20.94
CA SER A 126 -8.43 -22.60 21.78
C SER A 126 -7.49 -21.62 21.10
N ILE A 127 -7.74 -20.31 21.25
CA ILE A 127 -6.82 -19.28 20.74
C ILE A 127 -5.40 -19.46 21.28
N TYR A 128 -5.26 -19.97 22.51
CA TYR A 128 -3.97 -20.19 23.17
C TYR A 128 -3.13 -21.31 22.54
N GLU A 129 -3.69 -22.11 21.64
CA GLU A 129 -2.92 -23.03 20.79
C GLU A 129 -2.12 -22.28 19.71
N PHE A 130 -2.49 -21.04 19.39
CA PHE A 130 -1.91 -20.24 18.29
C PHE A 130 -1.22 -18.97 18.79
N SER A 131 -1.84 -18.25 19.72
CA SER A 131 -1.37 -16.94 20.17
C SER A 131 -1.87 -16.60 21.58
N PRO A 132 -1.05 -15.96 22.43
CA PRO A 132 -1.58 -15.22 23.56
C PRO A 132 -2.53 -14.11 23.08
N ILE A 133 -3.33 -13.56 24.00
CA ILE A 133 -4.21 -12.43 23.71
C ILE A 133 -3.84 -11.23 24.58
N GLN A 134 -4.22 -10.04 24.14
CA GLN A 134 -4.01 -8.81 24.90
C GLN A 134 -5.06 -7.75 24.56
N LYS A 135 -4.97 -6.61 25.23
CA LYS A 135 -5.69 -5.40 24.82
C LYS A 135 -4.83 -4.54 23.89
N PRO A 136 -5.41 -3.91 22.85
CA PRO A 136 -4.67 -2.99 21.99
C PRO A 136 -4.14 -1.84 22.84
N ALA A 137 -2.88 -1.45 22.64
CA ALA A 137 -2.19 -0.41 23.42
C ALA A 137 -2.28 -0.55 24.96
N ASN A 138 -2.55 -1.74 25.50
CA ASN A 138 -2.86 -1.98 26.92
C ASN A 138 -4.06 -1.18 27.46
N ASP A 139 -4.98 -0.76 26.60
CA ASP A 139 -6.22 -0.11 27.02
C ASP A 139 -7.21 -1.14 27.58
N MET A 140 -7.30 -1.22 28.91
CA MET A 140 -8.20 -2.14 29.60
C MET A 140 -9.68 -1.80 29.45
N THR A 141 -10.01 -0.61 28.93
CA THR A 141 -11.40 -0.20 28.64
C THR A 141 -11.84 -0.60 27.23
N SER A 142 -10.91 -1.01 26.37
CA SER A 142 -11.19 -1.48 25.02
C SER A 142 -12.06 -2.74 25.04
N GLN A 143 -13.19 -2.70 24.34
CA GLN A 143 -14.05 -3.86 24.10
C GLN A 143 -13.34 -4.91 23.22
N SER A 144 -12.49 -4.45 22.31
CA SER A 144 -11.69 -5.29 21.43
C SER A 144 -10.60 -6.04 22.21
N THR A 145 -10.41 -7.30 21.84
CA THR A 145 -9.31 -8.16 22.28
C THR A 145 -8.51 -8.59 21.06
N THR A 146 -7.19 -8.39 21.11
CA THR A 146 -6.29 -8.64 19.99
C THR A 146 -5.44 -9.88 20.23
N THR A 147 -5.07 -10.58 19.17
CA THR A 147 -3.96 -11.54 19.22
C THR A 147 -2.66 -10.84 19.63
N HIS A 148 -1.81 -11.52 20.38
CA HIS A 148 -0.50 -10.97 20.78
C HIS A 148 0.49 -11.02 19.62
N PHE A 149 0.49 -12.14 18.90
CA PHE A 149 1.20 -12.25 17.63
C PHE A 149 0.44 -11.53 16.52
N ASP A 150 1.22 -10.94 15.62
CA ASP A 150 0.73 -10.47 14.33
C ASP A 150 0.21 -11.65 13.49
N TYR A 151 -0.81 -11.43 12.67
CA TYR A 151 -1.43 -12.47 11.84
C TYR A 151 -0.44 -13.20 10.94
N HIS A 152 0.63 -12.53 10.48
CA HIS A 152 1.66 -13.16 9.64
C HIS A 152 2.33 -14.40 10.29
N VAL A 153 2.24 -14.57 11.61
CA VAL A 153 2.78 -15.75 12.30
C VAL A 153 1.85 -16.97 12.19
N MET A 154 0.56 -16.74 11.87
CA MET A 154 -0.51 -17.75 11.91
C MET A 154 -1.35 -17.80 10.63
N ASP A 155 -0.90 -17.15 9.55
CA ASP A 155 -1.62 -17.02 8.27
C ASP A 155 -1.88 -18.38 7.58
N ALA A 156 -1.03 -19.38 7.84
CA ALA A 156 -1.22 -20.75 7.36
C ALA A 156 -2.15 -21.60 8.23
N GLN A 157 -2.56 -21.11 9.41
CA GLN A 157 -3.24 -21.92 10.43
C GLN A 157 -4.67 -21.44 10.71
N LEU A 158 -4.92 -20.14 10.65
CA LEU A 158 -6.21 -19.52 10.96
C LEU A 158 -6.70 -18.71 9.79
N VAL A 159 -8.03 -18.66 9.62
CA VAL A 159 -8.67 -17.82 8.61
C VAL A 159 -8.80 -16.40 9.15
N LYS A 160 -8.52 -15.42 8.28
CA LYS A 160 -8.78 -14.01 8.53
C LYS A 160 -9.87 -13.48 7.61
N LEU A 161 -10.80 -12.74 8.21
CA LEU A 161 -11.75 -11.89 7.50
C LEU A 161 -11.25 -10.44 7.60
N ASP A 162 -10.87 -9.84 6.48
CA ASP A 162 -10.48 -8.43 6.43
C ASP A 162 -11.72 -7.56 6.15
N ILE A 163 -12.38 -7.16 7.23
CA ILE A 163 -13.55 -6.28 7.23
C ILE A 163 -13.04 -4.84 7.28
N LEU A 164 -12.74 -4.27 6.12
CA LEU A 164 -12.12 -2.97 5.96
C LEU A 164 -13.17 -1.84 5.94
N GLY A 165 -12.79 -0.68 6.44
CA GLY A 165 -13.57 0.55 6.31
C GLY A 165 -13.14 1.31 5.06
N HIS A 166 -14.09 1.70 4.23
CA HIS A 166 -13.88 2.39 2.96
C HIS A 166 -14.95 3.46 2.73
N ASP A 167 -14.60 4.51 1.98
CA ASP A 167 -15.50 5.65 1.74
C ASP A 167 -16.42 5.42 0.52
N ASP A 168 -15.98 4.64 -0.47
CA ASP A 168 -16.80 4.32 -1.66
C ASP A 168 -18.19 3.78 -1.33
N PRO A 169 -18.39 2.78 -0.43
CA PRO A 169 -19.74 2.33 -0.08
C PRO A 169 -20.61 3.44 0.50
N THR A 170 -20.03 4.32 1.34
CA THR A 170 -20.73 5.47 1.91
C THR A 170 -21.14 6.46 0.83
N THR A 171 -20.22 6.77 -0.09
CA THR A 171 -20.45 7.73 -1.18
C THR A 171 -21.53 7.22 -2.13
N LEU A 172 -21.45 5.95 -2.54
CA LEU A 172 -22.46 5.33 -3.39
C LEU A 172 -23.83 5.28 -2.71
N LYS A 173 -23.87 4.97 -1.41
CA LYS A 173 -25.12 4.97 -0.66
C LYS A 173 -25.76 6.35 -0.58
N LEU A 174 -24.96 7.38 -0.30
CA LEU A 174 -25.44 8.76 -0.29
C LEU A 174 -25.98 9.19 -1.66
N LEU A 175 -25.29 8.82 -2.75
CA LEU A 175 -25.76 9.10 -4.11
C LEU A 175 -27.08 8.39 -4.42
N GLU A 176 -27.23 7.12 -4.03
CA GLU A 176 -28.49 6.38 -4.16
C GLU A 176 -29.62 7.06 -3.38
N ASP A 177 -29.38 7.45 -2.12
CA ASP A 177 -30.40 8.09 -1.27
C ASP A 177 -30.81 9.49 -1.79
N LEU A 178 -29.87 10.24 -2.38
CA LEU A 178 -30.14 11.58 -2.93
C LEU A 178 -30.83 11.54 -4.29
N THR A 179 -30.53 10.55 -5.12
CA THR A 179 -31.01 10.49 -6.52
C THR A 179 -32.15 9.50 -6.73
N GLY A 180 -32.32 8.54 -5.82
CA GLY A 180 -33.21 7.39 -5.98
C GLY A 180 -32.73 6.36 -7.01
N LEU A 181 -31.51 6.51 -7.54
CA LEU A 181 -30.94 5.61 -8.54
C LEU A 181 -30.07 4.55 -7.87
N SER A 182 -30.34 3.27 -8.15
CA SER A 182 -29.51 2.20 -7.63
C SER A 182 -28.17 2.12 -8.38
N PRO A 183 -27.03 1.98 -7.69
CA PRO A 183 -25.72 1.82 -8.33
C PRO A 183 -25.65 0.57 -9.22
N TYR A 184 -26.48 -0.43 -8.98
CA TYR A 184 -26.54 -1.67 -9.76
C TYR A 184 -27.20 -1.49 -11.14
N ASP A 185 -27.98 -0.41 -11.33
CA ASP A 185 -28.67 -0.12 -12.59
C ASP A 185 -27.84 0.80 -13.51
N ILE A 186 -26.66 1.25 -13.07
CA ILE A 186 -25.83 2.21 -13.81
C ILE A 186 -25.05 1.50 -14.93
N PRO A 187 -25.12 1.97 -16.19
CA PRO A 187 -24.38 1.37 -17.29
C PRO A 187 -22.87 1.61 -17.17
N LEU A 188 -22.08 0.53 -17.28
CA LEU A 188 -20.61 0.58 -17.23
C LEU A 188 -19.96 1.20 -18.48
N THR A 189 -20.72 1.31 -19.57
CA THR A 189 -20.23 1.77 -20.88
C THR A 189 -20.87 3.07 -21.35
N ASP A 190 -21.35 3.91 -20.43
CA ASP A 190 -21.87 5.22 -20.79
C ASP A 190 -20.75 6.11 -21.37
N GLU A 191 -20.93 6.56 -22.60
CA GLU A 191 -19.94 7.36 -23.33
C GLU A 191 -19.62 8.69 -22.64
N LYS A 192 -20.60 9.33 -21.99
CA LYS A 192 -20.36 10.58 -21.25
C LYS A 192 -19.50 10.30 -20.03
N VAL A 193 -19.81 9.24 -19.28
CA VAL A 193 -19.03 8.86 -18.09
C VAL A 193 -17.60 8.47 -18.49
N ILE A 194 -17.42 7.64 -19.52
CA ILE A 194 -16.09 7.25 -20.00
C ILE A 194 -15.30 8.47 -20.49
N SER A 195 -15.94 9.44 -21.15
CA SER A 195 -15.23 10.62 -21.66
C SER A 195 -14.58 11.46 -20.57
N LEU A 196 -15.04 11.38 -19.30
CA LEU A 196 -14.39 12.03 -18.15
C LEU A 196 -12.93 11.60 -17.98
N PHE A 197 -12.57 10.38 -18.36
CA PHE A 197 -11.22 9.85 -18.22
C PHE A 197 -10.27 10.28 -19.34
N SER A 198 -10.79 11.00 -20.34
CA SER A 198 -10.03 11.43 -21.53
C SER A 198 -10.17 12.91 -21.86
N ASN A 199 -11.22 13.60 -21.40
CA ASN A 199 -11.43 15.04 -21.63
C ASN A 199 -12.43 15.64 -20.62
N THR A 200 -12.77 16.93 -20.78
CA THR A 200 -13.73 17.67 -19.92
C THR A 200 -15.12 17.83 -20.55
N SER A 201 -15.40 17.22 -21.72
CA SER A 201 -16.60 17.50 -22.51
C SER A 201 -17.90 17.19 -21.77
N ALA A 202 -17.94 16.10 -20.99
CA ALA A 202 -19.12 15.72 -20.20
C ALA A 202 -19.44 16.69 -19.04
N LEU A 203 -18.45 17.47 -18.58
CA LEU A 203 -18.62 18.43 -17.49
C LEU A 203 -19.05 19.82 -17.97
N ASN A 204 -18.97 20.10 -19.28
CA ASN A 204 -19.20 21.43 -19.87
C ASN A 204 -18.35 22.56 -19.24
N VAL A 205 -17.10 22.24 -18.87
CA VAL A 205 -16.11 23.21 -18.37
C VAL A 205 -14.87 23.23 -19.25
N LYS A 206 -14.16 24.36 -19.27
CA LYS A 206 -12.89 24.44 -20.00
C LYS A 206 -11.75 23.88 -19.14
N PRO A 207 -10.71 23.28 -19.75
CA PRO A 207 -9.54 22.79 -19.00
C PRO A 207 -8.89 23.85 -18.11
N GLU A 208 -8.91 25.12 -18.54
CA GLU A 208 -8.35 26.24 -17.77
C GLU A 208 -9.13 26.54 -16.48
N ASP A 209 -10.43 26.22 -16.43
CA ASP A 209 -11.28 26.49 -15.26
C ASP A 209 -10.98 25.52 -14.10
N ILE A 210 -10.45 24.34 -14.42
CA ILE A 210 -10.19 23.26 -13.45
C ILE A 210 -8.72 22.81 -13.43
N GLU A 211 -7.84 23.54 -14.11
CA GLU A 211 -6.38 23.30 -14.21
C GLU A 211 -6.01 21.89 -14.74
N THR A 212 -6.92 21.25 -15.48
CA THR A 212 -6.69 19.93 -16.07
C THR A 212 -7.64 19.69 -17.26
N ASP A 213 -7.16 18.94 -18.24
CA ASP A 213 -7.92 18.52 -19.42
C ASP A 213 -8.62 17.16 -19.21
N LEU A 214 -8.89 16.78 -17.96
CA LEU A 214 -9.52 15.51 -17.57
C LEU A 214 -10.68 15.80 -16.61
N GLY A 215 -11.76 15.02 -16.71
CA GLY A 215 -12.94 15.10 -15.84
C GLY A 215 -12.87 14.25 -14.56
N THR A 216 -11.68 13.77 -14.14
CA THR A 216 -11.54 12.79 -13.05
C THR A 216 -11.31 13.41 -11.66
N ASN A 217 -11.43 14.72 -11.50
CA ASN A 217 -11.31 15.37 -10.19
C ASN A 217 -12.34 14.79 -9.20
N GLY A 218 -11.87 14.27 -8.06
CA GLY A 218 -12.74 13.69 -7.03
C GLY A 218 -13.17 12.24 -7.30
N ILE A 219 -12.79 11.64 -8.43
CA ILE A 219 -13.03 10.21 -8.68
C ILE A 219 -12.00 9.40 -7.88
N PRO A 220 -12.43 8.39 -7.08
CA PRO A 220 -11.52 7.51 -6.34
C PRO A 220 -10.44 6.93 -7.25
N GLU A 221 -9.19 6.92 -6.78
CA GLU A 221 -7.96 6.53 -7.50
C GLU A 221 -7.59 7.44 -8.70
N PHE A 222 -8.52 7.68 -9.62
CA PHE A 222 -8.31 8.40 -10.88
C PHE A 222 -8.17 9.92 -10.74
N GLY A 223 -8.46 10.48 -9.57
CA GLY A 223 -8.28 11.89 -9.27
C GLY A 223 -6.85 12.29 -8.90
N THR A 224 -5.97 11.32 -8.64
CA THR A 224 -4.58 11.58 -8.19
C THR A 224 -3.71 12.13 -9.31
N ALA A 225 -2.70 12.93 -8.98
CA ALA A 225 -1.77 13.50 -9.96
C ALA A 225 -1.03 12.41 -10.76
N PHE A 226 -0.70 11.30 -10.11
CA PHE A 226 -0.05 10.15 -10.74
C PHE A 226 -0.94 9.50 -11.80
N VAL A 227 -2.17 9.13 -11.43
CA VAL A 227 -3.10 8.47 -12.35
C VAL A 227 -3.55 9.41 -13.46
N LYS A 228 -3.70 10.70 -13.19
CA LYS A 228 -3.95 11.71 -14.24
C LYS A 228 -2.83 11.76 -15.28
N GLY A 229 -1.56 11.59 -14.87
CA GLY A 229 -0.45 11.45 -15.82
C GLY A 229 -0.66 10.25 -16.76
N MET A 230 -1.02 9.09 -16.18
CA MET A 230 -1.32 7.88 -16.96
C MET A 230 -2.49 8.07 -17.92
N LEU A 231 -3.58 8.70 -17.47
CA LEU A 231 -4.75 8.98 -18.31
C LEU A 231 -4.41 9.91 -19.48
N LYS A 232 -3.52 10.89 -19.28
CA LYS A 232 -3.07 11.78 -20.35
C LYS A 232 -2.25 11.05 -21.40
N ASP A 233 -1.40 10.12 -20.97
CA ASP A 233 -0.57 9.29 -21.84
C ASP A 233 -1.40 8.26 -22.63
N THR A 234 -2.44 7.70 -22.00
CA THR A 234 -3.19 6.54 -22.54
C THR A 234 -4.52 6.88 -23.20
N ARG A 235 -5.19 7.96 -22.79
CA ARG A 235 -6.53 8.41 -23.28
C ARG A 235 -7.52 7.24 -23.46
N PRO A 236 -7.88 6.56 -22.36
CA PRO A 236 -8.74 5.38 -22.44
C PRO A 236 -10.11 5.71 -23.04
N THR A 237 -10.63 4.77 -23.81
CA THR A 237 -11.92 4.85 -24.54
C THR A 237 -12.90 3.76 -24.12
N SER A 238 -12.48 2.81 -23.28
CA SER A 238 -13.30 1.70 -22.82
C SER A 238 -13.15 1.43 -21.32
N PHE A 239 -14.18 0.83 -20.73
CA PHE A 239 -14.14 0.39 -19.32
C PHE A 239 -12.99 -0.60 -19.04
N THR A 240 -12.71 -1.50 -19.99
CA THR A 240 -11.60 -2.46 -19.87
C THR A 240 -10.25 -1.76 -19.73
N GLU A 241 -10.02 -0.68 -20.49
CA GLU A 241 -8.79 0.10 -20.38
C GLU A 241 -8.68 0.81 -19.01
N LEU A 242 -9.80 1.26 -18.44
CA LEU A 242 -9.82 1.83 -17.09
C LEU A 242 -9.44 0.79 -16.03
N VAL A 243 -9.96 -0.44 -16.13
CA VAL A 243 -9.58 -1.53 -15.22
C VAL A 243 -8.07 -1.81 -15.31
N ARG A 244 -7.52 -1.78 -16.52
CA ARG A 244 -6.07 -1.97 -16.76
C ARG A 244 -5.24 -0.82 -16.18
N ILE A 245 -5.68 0.43 -16.34
CA ILE A 245 -5.03 1.60 -15.75
C ILE A 245 -5.07 1.55 -14.23
N SER A 246 -6.19 1.13 -13.63
CA SER A 246 -6.28 0.90 -12.18
C SER A 246 -5.20 -0.08 -11.73
N GLY A 247 -5.06 -1.25 -12.37
CA GLY A 247 -3.98 -2.19 -12.07
C GLY A 247 -2.58 -1.57 -12.15
N LEU A 248 -2.29 -0.82 -13.21
CA LEU A 248 -1.00 -0.16 -13.42
C LEU A 248 -0.71 0.97 -12.41
N SER A 249 -1.74 1.60 -11.87
CA SER A 249 -1.61 2.66 -10.87
C SER A 249 -1.22 2.15 -9.49
N HIS A 250 -1.43 0.86 -9.24
CA HIS A 250 -1.11 0.19 -7.99
C HIS A 250 0.13 -0.69 -8.17
N GLY A 251 1.30 -0.19 -7.79
CA GLY A 251 2.53 -0.98 -7.81
C GLY A 251 3.78 -0.15 -8.01
N THR A 252 4.89 -0.60 -7.45
CA THR A 252 6.18 0.08 -7.62
C THR A 252 6.88 -0.44 -8.87
N ASP A 253 7.27 0.49 -9.75
CA ASP A 253 7.89 0.22 -11.06
C ASP A 253 7.03 -0.67 -11.99
N VAL A 254 5.71 -0.54 -11.89
CA VAL A 254 4.74 -1.15 -12.82
C VAL A 254 4.51 -0.23 -14.02
N TRP A 255 4.11 1.03 -13.78
CA TRP A 255 4.00 2.04 -14.83
C TRP A 255 5.30 2.83 -15.06
N LEU A 256 5.72 3.63 -14.06
CA LEU A 256 6.94 4.44 -14.14
C LEU A 256 8.17 3.54 -14.27
N ASN A 257 9.14 3.97 -15.08
CA ASN A 257 10.35 3.22 -15.41
C ASN A 257 10.10 1.85 -16.09
N ASN A 258 8.86 1.55 -16.49
CA ASN A 258 8.48 0.25 -17.04
C ASN A 258 7.42 0.39 -18.14
N ALA A 259 6.15 0.07 -17.88
CA ALA A 259 5.10 0.00 -18.92
C ALA A 259 4.93 1.31 -19.71
N GLN A 260 5.12 2.47 -19.06
CA GLN A 260 5.04 3.78 -19.71
C GLN A 260 5.96 3.90 -20.94
N TYR A 261 7.19 3.39 -20.85
CA TYR A 261 8.14 3.44 -21.95
C TYR A 261 7.64 2.62 -23.15
N TYR A 262 7.17 1.40 -22.91
CA TYR A 262 6.72 0.52 -23.98
C TYR A 262 5.46 1.03 -24.67
N VAL A 263 4.57 1.70 -23.93
CA VAL A 263 3.38 2.37 -24.49
C VAL A 263 3.77 3.60 -25.32
N ASN A 264 4.62 4.48 -24.78
CA ASN A 264 5.00 5.73 -25.46
C ASN A 264 5.82 5.49 -26.73
N GLU A 265 6.66 4.46 -26.75
CA GLU A 265 7.45 4.08 -27.93
C GLU A 265 6.66 3.21 -28.93
N GLY A 266 5.40 2.86 -28.63
CA GLY A 266 4.58 2.01 -29.49
C GLY A 266 5.08 0.56 -29.59
N ILE A 267 5.89 0.09 -28.63
CA ILE A 267 6.41 -1.28 -28.57
C ILE A 267 5.31 -2.27 -28.15
N ALA A 268 4.40 -1.82 -27.26
CA ALA A 268 3.25 -2.58 -26.81
C ALA A 268 2.06 -1.64 -26.57
N SER A 269 0.86 -2.11 -26.91
CA SER A 269 -0.38 -1.38 -26.62
C SER A 269 -0.81 -1.52 -25.15
N LEU A 270 -1.74 -0.67 -24.70
CA LEU A 270 -2.33 -0.76 -23.35
C LEU A 270 -2.92 -2.15 -23.07
N ASN A 271 -3.40 -2.85 -24.10
CA ASN A 271 -3.97 -4.21 -24.02
C ASN A 271 -2.92 -5.33 -23.92
N GLU A 272 -1.65 -5.05 -24.22
CA GLU A 272 -0.57 -6.05 -24.23
C GLU A 272 0.34 -5.95 -23.01
N ILE A 273 0.44 -4.77 -22.39
CA ILE A 273 1.29 -4.57 -21.21
C ILE A 273 0.79 -5.33 -19.97
N ILE A 274 1.69 -5.58 -19.03
CA ILE A 274 1.38 -6.28 -17.78
C ILE A 274 0.70 -5.30 -16.83
N THR A 275 -0.59 -5.51 -16.53
CA THR A 275 -1.39 -4.62 -15.66
C THR A 275 -1.75 -5.25 -14.34
N VAL A 276 -1.90 -6.58 -14.32
CA VAL A 276 -2.16 -7.37 -13.12
C VAL A 276 -1.30 -8.63 -13.14
N ARG A 277 -1.08 -9.22 -11.96
CA ARG A 277 -0.32 -10.48 -11.85
C ARG A 277 -0.89 -11.59 -12.72
N ASP A 278 -2.21 -11.65 -12.86
CA ASP A 278 -2.91 -12.67 -13.64
C ASP A 278 -2.59 -12.58 -15.15
N ASP A 279 -2.24 -11.38 -15.65
CA ASP A 279 -1.77 -11.21 -17.05
C ASP A 279 -0.52 -12.05 -17.29
N ILE A 280 0.43 -12.07 -16.35
CA ILE A 280 1.66 -12.87 -16.46
C ILE A 280 1.33 -14.35 -16.56
N MET A 281 0.53 -14.86 -15.61
CA MET A 281 0.20 -16.27 -15.58
C MET A 281 -0.55 -16.69 -16.86
N ASN A 282 -1.57 -15.92 -17.24
CA ASN A 282 -2.41 -16.22 -18.40
C ASN A 282 -1.61 -16.13 -19.70
N TYR A 283 -0.77 -15.10 -19.85
CA TYR A 283 0.09 -14.93 -21.02
C TYR A 283 1.08 -16.09 -21.17
N LEU A 284 1.77 -16.49 -20.11
CA LEU A 284 2.71 -17.60 -20.15
C LEU A 284 2.02 -18.93 -20.48
N ILE A 285 0.81 -19.16 -19.95
CA ILE A 285 -0.02 -20.33 -20.31
C ILE A 285 -0.39 -20.29 -21.79
N LEU A 286 -0.77 -19.12 -22.32
CA LEU A 286 -1.07 -18.95 -23.76
C LEU A 286 0.14 -19.21 -24.65
N GLN A 287 1.35 -18.89 -24.20
CA GLN A 287 2.59 -19.23 -24.90
C GLN A 287 2.96 -20.73 -24.80
N GLY A 288 2.22 -21.51 -24.01
CA GLY A 288 2.38 -22.96 -23.88
C GLY A 288 3.20 -23.41 -22.67
N ILE A 289 3.55 -22.50 -21.75
CA ILE A 289 4.26 -22.85 -20.52
C ILE A 289 3.30 -23.55 -19.54
N ASP A 290 3.81 -24.56 -18.83
CA ASP A 290 3.04 -25.32 -17.83
C ASP A 290 2.35 -24.40 -16.81
N LYS A 291 1.09 -24.74 -16.44
CA LYS A 291 0.27 -23.91 -15.54
C LYS A 291 0.91 -23.69 -14.17
N GLY A 292 1.51 -24.74 -13.60
CA GLY A 292 2.20 -24.66 -12.31
C GLY A 292 3.45 -23.80 -12.39
N LEU A 293 4.22 -23.92 -13.48
CA LEU A 293 5.38 -23.07 -13.72
C LEU A 293 5.00 -21.61 -13.96
N SER A 294 3.99 -21.34 -14.78
CA SER A 294 3.45 -19.99 -15.03
C SER A 294 2.97 -19.32 -13.74
N PHE A 295 2.30 -20.07 -12.86
CA PHE A 295 1.91 -19.56 -11.53
C PHE A 295 3.13 -19.24 -10.67
N THR A 296 4.15 -20.10 -10.68
CA THR A 296 5.37 -19.88 -9.90
C THR A 296 6.15 -18.66 -10.39
N ILE A 297 6.27 -18.48 -11.70
CA ILE A 297 6.90 -17.31 -12.32
C ILE A 297 6.13 -16.03 -11.98
N MET A 298 4.80 -16.06 -12.09
CA MET A 298 3.94 -14.94 -11.70
C MET A 298 4.11 -14.55 -10.22
N GLU A 299 4.08 -15.53 -9.30
CA GLU A 299 4.31 -15.30 -7.86
C GLU A 299 5.71 -14.77 -7.56
N PHE A 300 6.70 -15.18 -8.35
CA PHE A 300 8.09 -14.72 -8.23
C PHE A 300 8.21 -13.25 -8.66
N ILE A 301 7.64 -12.89 -9.82
CA ILE A 301 7.67 -11.53 -10.37
C ILE A 301 6.88 -10.56 -9.50
N ARG A 302 5.64 -10.90 -9.08
CA ARG A 302 4.80 -9.99 -8.28
C ARG A 302 5.42 -9.59 -6.94
N LYS A 303 6.32 -10.42 -6.40
CA LYS A 303 7.04 -10.19 -5.14
C LYS A 303 8.35 -9.40 -5.33
N GLY A 304 8.63 -8.94 -6.56
CA GLY A 304 9.86 -8.24 -6.91
C GLY A 304 11.12 -9.09 -6.72
N ARG A 305 11.01 -10.41 -6.82
CA ARG A 305 12.14 -11.33 -6.68
C ARG A 305 13.15 -11.30 -7.84
N PRO A 306 12.83 -10.91 -9.09
CA PRO A 306 13.82 -10.83 -10.17
C PRO A 306 15.08 -10.04 -9.81
N ASN A 307 14.93 -8.93 -9.08
CA ASN A 307 16.07 -8.11 -8.64
C ASN A 307 16.84 -8.67 -7.43
N LYS A 308 16.21 -9.57 -6.65
CA LYS A 308 16.75 -10.13 -5.40
C LYS A 308 17.42 -11.49 -5.60
N ASP A 309 16.90 -12.28 -6.54
CA ASP A 309 17.31 -13.65 -6.82
C ASP A 309 17.59 -13.80 -8.32
N LYS A 310 18.76 -13.30 -8.72
CA LYS A 310 19.17 -13.21 -10.13
C LYS A 310 19.44 -14.58 -10.76
N GLU A 311 19.93 -15.53 -9.98
CA GLU A 311 20.21 -16.88 -10.46
C GLU A 311 18.92 -17.57 -10.90
N LYS A 312 17.91 -17.55 -10.03
CA LYS A 312 16.60 -18.12 -10.33
C LYS A 312 15.85 -17.35 -11.43
N TRP A 313 16.02 -16.03 -11.49
CA TRP A 313 15.46 -15.23 -12.57
C TRP A 313 16.03 -15.62 -13.94
N GLU A 314 17.33 -15.92 -14.01
CA GLU A 314 17.97 -16.35 -15.26
C GLU A 314 17.46 -17.71 -15.76
N GLU A 315 17.09 -18.62 -14.86
CA GLU A 315 16.40 -19.87 -15.21
C GLU A 315 15.04 -19.59 -15.86
N TYR A 316 14.24 -18.69 -15.26
CA TYR A 316 12.94 -18.32 -15.81
C TYR A 316 13.04 -17.56 -17.13
N LYS A 317 14.05 -16.70 -17.30
CA LYS A 317 14.35 -16.04 -18.57
C LYS A 317 14.56 -17.04 -19.70
N LYS A 318 15.35 -18.08 -19.47
CA LYS A 318 15.60 -19.13 -20.48
C LYS A 318 14.32 -19.84 -20.89
N VAL A 319 13.50 -20.22 -19.92
CA VAL A 319 12.19 -20.83 -20.20
C VAL A 319 11.32 -19.87 -21.02
N MET A 320 11.21 -18.61 -20.62
CA MET A 320 10.42 -17.61 -21.37
C MET A 320 10.95 -17.44 -22.81
N GLN A 321 12.26 -17.43 -23.01
CA GLN A 321 12.90 -17.33 -24.32
C GLN A 321 12.66 -18.58 -25.20
N GLU A 322 12.74 -19.78 -24.62
CA GLU A 322 12.45 -21.06 -25.31
C GLU A 322 11.02 -21.09 -25.87
N TYR A 323 10.07 -20.52 -25.13
CA TYR A 323 8.67 -20.40 -25.53
C TYR A 323 8.36 -19.10 -26.30
N LYS A 324 9.40 -18.40 -26.81
CA LYS A 324 9.28 -17.22 -27.68
C LYS A 324 8.55 -16.03 -27.06
N VAL A 325 8.59 -15.89 -25.74
CA VAL A 325 8.14 -14.67 -25.07
C VAL A 325 9.00 -13.49 -25.54
N PRO A 326 8.41 -12.35 -25.96
CA PRO A 326 9.15 -11.19 -26.42
C PRO A 326 10.13 -10.66 -25.37
N SER A 327 11.29 -10.18 -25.82
CA SER A 327 12.33 -9.62 -24.95
C SER A 327 11.81 -8.47 -24.09
N TRP A 328 11.02 -7.56 -24.66
CA TRP A 328 10.44 -6.43 -23.93
C TRP A 328 9.56 -6.89 -22.74
N TYR A 329 8.87 -8.04 -22.89
CA TYR A 329 8.00 -8.59 -21.86
C TYR A 329 8.82 -9.15 -20.69
N ILE A 330 9.93 -9.84 -21.01
CA ILE A 330 10.89 -10.33 -20.02
C ILE A 330 11.54 -9.15 -19.27
N ASP A 331 11.96 -8.12 -20.00
CA ASP A 331 12.55 -6.91 -19.41
C ASP A 331 11.56 -6.18 -18.50
N SER A 332 10.28 -6.14 -18.90
CA SER A 332 9.21 -5.56 -18.08
C SER A 332 9.01 -6.35 -16.78
N CYS A 333 8.99 -7.69 -16.86
CA CYS A 333 8.88 -8.56 -15.68
C CYS A 333 10.04 -8.36 -14.68
N GLU A 334 11.25 -8.08 -15.16
CA GLU A 334 12.42 -7.86 -14.29
C GLU A 334 12.33 -6.57 -13.47
N LYS A 335 11.65 -5.55 -14.00
CA LYS A 335 11.53 -4.22 -13.39
C LYS A 335 10.47 -4.15 -12.30
N ILE A 336 9.44 -5.01 -12.35
CA ILE A 336 8.33 -5.02 -11.39
C ILE A 336 8.87 -5.32 -9.98
N LYS A 337 8.61 -4.41 -9.03
CA LYS A 337 8.97 -4.61 -7.61
C LYS A 337 7.82 -5.14 -6.77
N TYR A 338 6.60 -4.74 -7.11
CA TYR A 338 5.38 -5.19 -6.45
C TYR A 338 4.20 -4.98 -7.39
N MET A 339 3.31 -5.98 -7.47
CA MET A 339 2.09 -5.97 -8.27
C MET A 339 1.02 -6.87 -7.64
#